data_AF-A0A7D5N4F7-F1
#
_entry.id   AF-A0A7D5N4F7-F1
#
_cell.length_a   1.000
_cell.length_b   1.000
_cell.length_c   1.000
_cell.angle_alpha   90.00
_cell.angle_beta   90.00
_cell.angle_gamma   90.00
#
_symmetry.space_group_name_H-M   'P 1'
#
loop_
_entity.id
_entity.type
_entity.pdbx_description
1 polymer ?
#
loop_
_entity_poly.entity_id
_entity_poly.type
_entity_poly.pdbx_seq_one_letter_code
_entity_poly.pdbx_strand_id
1 'polypeptide(L)'
;MVSTAEWAWNAGFQVNPWGPICIGSDYDGIIDPCGNKRTAEDFIELAQALKTYLRWYWQHQLGPIPVGNADAVIDAILYSNALRFIQKHYCAD
;
A
#
# COMPACT_ATOMS: atom_id res chain seq x y z
N MET A 1 4.81 3.43 3.86
CA MET A 1 4.59 2.55 2.69
C MET A 1 5.90 2.28 1.95
N VAL A 2 6.52 3.27 1.30
CA VAL A 2 7.82 3.08 0.62
C VAL A 2 8.89 2.60 1.59
N SER A 3 9.03 3.25 2.75
CA SER A 3 9.95 2.80 3.82
C SER A 3 9.72 1.35 4.25
N THR A 4 8.45 0.93 4.38
CA THR A 4 8.08 -0.45 4.72
C THR A 4 8.52 -1.44 3.64
N ALA A 5 8.35 -1.08 2.37
CA ALA A 5 8.81 -1.89 1.25
C ALA A 5 10.34 -1.91 1.14
N GLU A 6 11.04 -0.82 1.48
CA GLU A 6 12.50 -0.79 1.53
C GLU A 6 13.03 -1.69 2.64
N TRP A 7 12.39 -1.68 3.82
CA TRP A 7 12.74 -2.58 4.90
C TRP A 7 12.53 -4.04 4.51
N ALA A 8 11.40 -4.37 3.89
CA ALA A 8 11.14 -5.71 3.38
C ALA A 8 12.21 -6.13 2.34
N TRP A 9 12.55 -5.24 1.42
CA TRP A 9 13.59 -5.47 0.42
C TRP A 9 14.96 -5.74 1.06
N ASN A 10 15.37 -4.90 2.01
CA ASN A 10 16.64 -5.02 2.71
C ASN A 10 16.70 -6.24 3.63
N ALA A 11 15.54 -6.73 4.10
CA ALA A 11 15.41 -7.98 4.86
C ALA A 11 15.39 -9.23 3.97
N GLY A 12 15.53 -9.10 2.64
CA GLY A 12 15.62 -10.23 1.70
C GLY A 12 14.30 -10.60 1.02
N PHE A 13 13.20 -9.88 1.27
CA PHE A 13 11.91 -10.10 0.59
C PHE A 13 11.88 -9.40 -0.78
N GLN A 14 12.80 -9.79 -1.66
CA GLN A 14 13.06 -9.10 -2.94
C GLN A 14 12.10 -9.48 -4.07
N VAL A 15 11.29 -10.53 -3.91
CA VAL A 15 10.36 -10.98 -4.96
C VAL A 15 9.17 -10.03 -5.11
N ASN A 16 8.60 -9.59 -3.98
CA ASN A 16 7.50 -8.63 -3.97
C ASN A 16 7.44 -7.91 -2.61
N PRO A 17 8.23 -6.85 -2.40
CA PRO A 17 8.28 -6.12 -1.13
C PRO A 17 6.95 -5.40 -0.80
N TRP A 18 6.06 -5.24 -1.78
CA TRP A 18 4.75 -4.60 -1.62
C TRP A 18 3.65 -5.56 -1.18
N GLY A 19 3.83 -6.88 -1.39
CA GLY A 19 2.84 -7.92 -1.12
C GLY A 19 2.28 -7.98 0.31
N PRO A 20 3.07 -7.74 1.37
CA PRO A 20 2.58 -7.81 2.75
C PRO A 20 2.04 -6.47 3.28
N ILE A 21 1.90 -5.44 2.44
CA ILE A 21 1.50 -4.08 2.88
C ILE A 21 0.02 -3.84 2.54
N CYS A 22 -0.76 -3.40 3.52
CA CYS A 22 -2.14 -2.94 3.33
C CYS A 22 -2.42 -1.69 4.18
N ILE A 23 -3.52 -0.98 3.88
CA ILE A 23 -3.99 0.12 4.74
C ILE A 23 -4.97 -0.41 5.78
N GLY A 24 -4.69 -0.14 7.05
CA GLY A 24 -5.68 -0.15 8.12
C GLY A 24 -5.92 1.28 8.56
N SER A 25 -7.12 1.82 8.31
CA SER A 25 -7.45 3.21 8.62
C SER A 25 -7.70 3.47 10.11
N ASP A 26 -7.92 2.41 10.89
CA ASP A 26 -8.35 2.50 12.30
C ASP A 26 -9.56 3.43 12.48
N TYR A 27 -10.53 3.29 11.58
CA TYR A 27 -11.80 4.00 11.68
C TYR A 27 -12.50 3.68 13.01
N ASP A 28 -13.14 4.70 13.59
CA ASP A 28 -13.83 4.65 14.89
C ASP A 28 -12.94 4.46 16.13
N GLY A 29 -11.61 4.34 15.97
CA GLY A 29 -10.63 4.29 17.07
C GLY A 29 -9.95 5.62 17.40
N ILE A 30 -9.96 6.60 16.48
CA ILE A 30 -9.20 7.86 16.59
C ILE A 30 -10.11 9.07 16.28
N ILE A 31 -9.99 10.15 17.07
CA ILE A 31 -10.57 11.46 16.75
C ILE A 31 -9.72 12.06 15.61
N ASP A 32 -10.20 11.93 14.37
CA ASP A 32 -9.59 12.44 13.11
C ASP A 32 -8.69 11.47 12.30
N PRO A 33 -9.24 10.35 11.80
CA PRO A 33 -8.51 9.46 10.90
C PRO A 33 -8.27 10.17 9.56
N CYS A 34 -7.00 10.31 9.18
CA CYS A 34 -6.58 10.80 7.87
C CYS A 34 -7.12 12.17 7.42
N GLY A 35 -7.32 13.11 8.36
CA GLY A 35 -7.75 14.49 8.03
C GLY A 35 -9.21 14.56 7.60
N ASN A 36 -10.08 13.92 8.38
CA ASN A 36 -11.53 13.89 8.25
C ASN A 36 -12.04 13.15 6.99
N LYS A 37 -11.23 12.24 6.45
CA LYS A 37 -11.65 11.26 5.45
C LYS A 37 -12.39 10.18 6.20
N ARG A 38 -13.72 10.13 6.07
CA ARG A 38 -14.61 9.31 6.91
C ARG A 38 -15.13 8.07 6.19
N THR A 39 -15.13 8.05 4.86
CA THR A 39 -15.61 6.90 4.07
C THR A 39 -14.53 6.37 3.12
N ALA A 40 -14.73 5.17 2.59
CA ALA A 40 -13.84 4.59 1.57
C ALA A 40 -13.83 5.43 0.27
N GLU A 41 -14.83 6.28 0.04
CA GLU A 41 -14.89 7.18 -1.12
C GLU A 41 -13.88 8.32 -1.01
N ASP A 42 -13.54 8.73 0.22
CA ASP A 42 -12.53 9.76 0.49
C ASP A 42 -11.08 9.29 0.22
N PHE A 43 -10.91 7.99 -0.02
CA PHE A 43 -9.61 7.39 -0.32
C PHE A 43 -9.21 7.51 -1.80
N ILE A 44 -10.08 7.98 -2.69
CA ILE A 44 -9.72 8.21 -4.11
C ILE A 44 -8.56 9.22 -4.20
N GLU A 45 -8.63 10.30 -3.44
CA GLU A 45 -7.54 11.29 -3.38
C GLU A 45 -6.27 10.70 -2.77
N LEU A 46 -6.40 9.84 -1.75
CA LEU A 46 -5.24 9.15 -1.17
C LEU A 46 -4.59 8.25 -2.22
N ALA A 47 -5.39 7.49 -2.98
CA ALA A 47 -4.90 6.64 -4.05
C ALA A 47 -4.14 7.47 -5.10
N GLN A 48 -4.68 8.61 -5.52
CA GLN A 48 -4.03 9.50 -6.48
C GLN A 48 -2.73 10.12 -5.94
N ALA A 49 -2.73 10.55 -4.67
CA ALA A 49 -1.56 11.09 -4.01
C ALA A 49 -0.45 10.04 -3.88
N LEU A 50 -0.79 8.82 -3.46
CA LEU A 50 0.16 7.71 -3.34
C LEU A 50 0.73 7.30 -4.70
N LYS A 51 -0.09 7.24 -5.75
CA LYS A 51 0.38 6.98 -7.13
C LYS A 51 1.35 8.04 -7.60
N THR A 52 1.01 9.31 -7.39
CA THR A 52 1.86 10.45 -7.76
C THR A 52 3.20 10.39 -7.04
N TYR A 53 3.17 10.15 -5.72
CA TYR A 53 4.37 10.03 -4.91
C TYR A 53 5.24 8.84 -5.32
N LEU A 54 4.65 7.66 -5.55
CA LEU A 54 5.41 6.47 -5.95
C LEU A 54 6.08 6.66 -7.32
N ARG A 55 5.38 7.27 -8.28
CA ARG A 55 5.97 7.64 -9.59
C ARG A 55 7.13 8.61 -9.42
N TRP A 56 6.96 9.65 -8.61
CA TRP A 56 8.03 10.61 -8.30
C TRP A 56 9.25 9.93 -7.65
N TYR A 57 9.02 9.06 -6.66
CA TYR A 57 10.06 8.30 -5.97
C TYR A 57 10.90 7.46 -6.94
N TRP A 58 10.23 6.73 -7.86
CA TRP A 58 10.91 5.92 -8.87
C TRP A 58 11.63 6.75 -9.93
N GLN A 59 11.05 7.88 -10.37
CA GLN A 59 11.69 8.79 -11.32
C GLN A 59 13.00 9.37 -10.78
N HIS A 60 13.07 9.61 -9.47
CA HIS A 60 14.24 10.17 -8.81
C HIS A 60 15.18 9.11 -8.22
N GLN A 61 14.91 7.82 -8.42
CA GLN A 61 15.72 6.69 -7.96
C GLN A 61 16.10 6.78 -6.47
N LEU A 62 15.13 7.16 -5.62
CA LEU A 62 15.40 7.51 -4.23
C LEU A 62 15.67 6.31 -3.30
N GLY A 63 15.63 5.08 -3.82
CA GLY A 63 15.94 3.90 -3.03
C GLY A 63 16.01 2.61 -3.83
N PRO A 64 16.18 1.47 -3.15
CA PRO A 64 16.57 0.21 -3.76
C PRO A 64 15.41 -0.54 -4.42
N ILE A 65 14.17 -0.10 -4.25
CA ILE A 65 13.01 -0.82 -4.75
C ILE A 65 12.92 -0.64 -6.27
N PRO A 66 12.90 -1.73 -7.06
CA PRO A 66 12.81 -1.64 -8.51
C PRO A 66 11.53 -0.95 -8.97
N VAL A 67 11.64 -0.25 -10.09
CA VAL A 67 10.51 0.41 -10.74
C VAL A 67 9.48 -0.63 -11.19
N GLY A 68 8.21 -0.35 -10.95
CA GLY A 68 7.10 -1.20 -11.36
C GLY A 68 5.91 -0.42 -11.88
N ASN A 69 4.75 -1.08 -11.94
CA ASN A 69 3.49 -0.42 -12.27
C ASN A 69 2.89 0.21 -11.00
N ALA A 70 2.93 1.54 -10.92
CA ALA A 70 2.45 2.28 -9.74
C ALA A 70 0.96 2.02 -9.48
N ASP A 71 0.14 1.91 -10.53
CA ASP A 71 -1.29 1.66 -10.38
C ASP A 71 -1.56 0.27 -9.78
N ALA A 72 -0.84 -0.75 -10.24
CA ALA A 72 -0.96 -2.11 -9.70
C ALA A 72 -0.45 -2.21 -8.25
N VAL A 73 0.63 -1.50 -7.91
CA VAL A 73 1.16 -1.48 -6.53
C VAL A 73 0.17 -0.80 -5.58
N ILE A 74 -0.38 0.34 -5.97
CA ILE A 74 -1.33 1.06 -5.12
C ILE A 74 -2.66 0.30 -5.00
N ASP A 75 -3.14 -0.34 -6.06
CA ASP A 75 -4.30 -1.25 -5.99
C ASP A 75 -4.06 -2.41 -5.00
N ALA A 76 -2.87 -3.02 -5.07
CA ALA A 76 -2.48 -4.08 -4.16
C ALA A 76 -2.54 -3.64 -2.70
N ILE A 77 -2.02 -2.46 -2.40
CA ILE A 77 -1.94 -1.93 -1.03
C ILE A 77 -3.31 -1.48 -0.51
N LEU A 78 -4.15 -0.91 -1.37
CA LEU A 78 -5.49 -0.45 -0.98
C LEU A 78 -6.50 -1.59 -0.85
N TYR A 79 -6.32 -2.69 -1.59
CA TYR A 79 -7.34 -3.72 -1.68
C TYR A 79 -6.79 -5.14 -1.81
N SER A 80 -6.11 -5.46 -2.92
CA SER A 80 -5.94 -6.87 -3.30
C SER A 80 -4.95 -7.67 -2.44
N ASN A 81 -4.07 -7.02 -1.66
CA ASN A 81 -3.25 -7.70 -0.66
C ASN A 81 -4.09 -8.21 0.52
N ALA A 82 -4.98 -7.36 1.06
CA ALA A 82 -5.85 -7.73 2.16
C ALA A 82 -6.83 -8.85 1.74
N LEU A 83 -7.42 -8.72 0.54
CA LEU A 83 -8.29 -9.76 0.01
C LEU A 83 -7.57 -11.11 -0.14
N ARG A 84 -6.37 -11.13 -0.73
CA ARG A 84 -5.57 -12.36 -0.88
C ARG A 84 -5.21 -12.98 0.48
N PHE A 85 -4.91 -12.15 1.48
CA PHE A 85 -4.66 -12.63 2.84
C PHE A 85 -5.91 -13.29 3.43
N ILE A 86 -7.08 -12.65 3.31
CA ILE A 86 -8.35 -13.18 3.80
C ILE A 86 -8.65 -14.52 3.11
N GLN A 87 -8.58 -14.56 1.77
CA GLN A 87 -8.85 -15.77 0.99
C GLN A 87 -7.94 -16.92 1.40
N LYS A 88 -6.63 -16.69 1.55
CA LYS A 88 -5.66 -17.73 1.90
C LYS A 88 -5.87 -18.33 3.30
N HIS A 89 -6.34 -17.53 4.25
CA HIS A 89 -6.32 -17.91 5.67
C HIS A 89 -7.71 -18.14 6.27
N TYR A 90 -8.77 -17.59 5.68
CA TYR A 90 -10.10 -17.56 6.26
C TYR A 90 -11.21 -18.04 5.31
N CYS A 91 -10.93 -18.15 4.01
CA CYS A 91 -11.83 -18.83 3.08
C CYS A 91 -11.31 -20.26 2.89
N ALA A 92 -12.04 -21.25 3.43
CA ALA A 92 -11.81 -22.64 3.10
C ALA A 92 -12.25 -22.89 1.65
N ASP A 93 -11.46 -23.66 0.90
CA ASP A 93 -11.95 -24.36 -0.30
C ASP A 93 -13.06 -25.36 0.10
#